data_AF-A0A1M4XD88-F1
#
_entry.id   AF-A0A1M4XD88-F1
#
_cell.length_a   1.000
_cell.length_b   1.000
_cell.length_c   1.000
_cell.angle_alpha   90.00
_cell.angle_beta   90.00
_cell.angle_gamma   90.00
#
_symmetry.space_group_name_H-M   'P 1'
#
loop_
_entity.id
_entity.type
_entity.pdbx_description
1 polymer ?
#
loop_
_entity_poly.entity_id
_entity_poly.type
_entity_poly.pdbx_seq_one_letter_code
_entity_poly.pdbx_strand_id
1 'polypeptide(L)'
;MKAGLKNLLLILVVLALAVFPLLVNKNAEFGGADEQAEEVIGELQPDYQPWFKSVWEPPSGEIESLLFALQAALGAGFIGYFIGFYRGRREQGTGQESRRGTIKERDAVVQD
;
A
#
# COMPACT_ATOMS: atom_id res chain seq x y z
N MET A 1 0.13 24.82 10.41
CA MET A 1 1.10 24.02 9.63
C MET A 1 0.53 23.83 8.23
N LYS A 2 1.26 24.25 7.17
CA LYS A 2 0.83 24.07 5.77
C LYS A 2 0.52 22.58 5.54
N ALA A 3 -0.64 22.24 4.99
CA ALA A 3 -1.10 20.85 4.85
C ALA A 3 -0.06 19.91 4.20
N GLY A 4 0.76 20.42 3.28
CA GLY A 4 1.86 19.67 2.67
C GLY A 4 2.95 19.21 3.65
N LEU A 5 3.29 20.03 4.65
CA LEU A 5 4.31 19.67 5.65
C LEU A 5 3.81 18.58 6.60
N LYS A 6 2.52 18.61 6.94
CA LYS A 6 1.89 17.61 7.82
C LYS A 6 1.83 16.24 7.13
N ASN A 7 1.46 16.21 5.85
CA ASN A 7 1.43 14.98 5.05
C ASN A 7 2.83 14.40 4.83
N LEU A 8 3.82 15.26 4.56
CA LEU A 8 5.22 14.84 4.42
C LEU A 8 5.74 14.20 5.71
N LEU A 9 5.45 14.82 6.86
CA LEU A 9 5.84 14.29 8.17
C LEU A 9 5.17 12.95 8.45
N LEU A 10 3.88 12.79 8.14
CA LEU A 10 3.18 11.51 8.28
C LEU A 10 3.78 10.41 7.39
N ILE A 11 4.12 10.72 6.14
CA ILE A 11 4.78 9.77 5.23
C ILE A 11 6.15 9.37 5.77
N LEU A 12 6.93 10.33 6.29
CA LEU A 12 8.22 10.07 6.91
C LEU A 12 8.10 9.17 8.14
N VAL A 13 7.09 9.37 8.98
CA VAL A 13 6.84 8.51 10.16
C VAL A 13 6.47 7.09 9.72
N VAL A 14 5.61 6.93 8.72
CA VAL A 14 5.25 5.60 8.18
C VAL A 14 6.47 4.89 7.60
N LEU A 15 7.29 5.60 6.81
CA LEU A 15 8.55 5.07 6.29
C LEU A 15 9.52 4.69 7.41
N ALA A 16 9.64 5.53 8.44
CA ALA A 16 10.48 5.23 9.60
C ALA A 16 9.99 3.97 10.31
N LEU A 17 8.69 3.81 10.56
CA LEU A 17 8.14 2.60 11.19
C LEU A 17 8.33 1.35 10.31
N ALA A 18 8.26 1.48 8.99
CA ALA A 18 8.50 0.38 8.08
C ALA A 18 9.98 -0.03 8.03
N VAL A 19 10.90 0.93 7.96
CA VAL A 19 12.35 0.69 7.77
C VAL A 19 13.09 0.41 9.07
N PHE A 20 12.64 0.99 10.19
CA PHE A 20 13.24 0.81 11.51
C PHE A 20 13.45 -0.67 11.90
N PRO A 21 12.46 -1.58 11.79
CA PRO A 21 12.66 -2.99 12.13
C PRO A 21 13.70 -3.69 11.24
N LEU A 22 13.81 -3.32 9.96
CA LEU A 22 14.85 -3.86 9.06
C LEU A 22 16.27 -3.43 9.47
N LEU A 23 16.42 -2.26 10.09
CA LEU A 23 17.73 -1.77 10.55
C LEU A 23 18.16 -2.38 11.88
N VAL A 24 17.21 -2.62 12.78
CA VAL A 24 17.45 -3.20 14.11
C VAL A 24 17.66 -4.72 14.01
N ASN A 25 16.85 -5.41 13.21
CA ASN A 25 16.91 -6.87 13.05
C ASN A 25 17.39 -7.25 11.64
N LYS A 26 18.65 -7.00 11.33
CA LYS A 26 19.25 -7.29 10.01
C LYS A 26 19.32 -8.78 9.65
N ASN A 27 19.26 -9.65 10.66
CA ASN A 27 19.24 -11.11 10.51
C ASN A 27 17.89 -11.71 10.93
N ALA A 28 16.83 -10.91 11.06
CA ALA A 28 15.50 -11.50 11.24
C ALA A 28 15.14 -12.25 9.96
N GLU A 29 14.88 -13.53 10.10
CA GLU A 29 14.16 -14.29 9.09
C GLU A 29 12.73 -13.74 9.07
N PHE A 30 12.47 -12.87 8.09
CA PHE A 30 11.12 -12.36 7.82
C PHE A 30 10.32 -13.47 7.12
N GLY A 31 10.12 -14.57 7.84
CA GLY A 31 9.32 -15.71 7.41
C GLY A 31 7.83 -15.42 7.53
N GLY A 32 7.03 -16.29 6.92
CA GLY A 32 5.58 -16.24 7.01
C GLY A 32 5.10 -16.35 8.47
N ALA A 33 3.91 -15.83 8.75
CA ALA A 33 3.29 -15.99 10.07
C ALA A 33 3.02 -17.47 10.42
N ASP A 34 2.89 -18.33 9.41
CA ASP A 34 2.61 -19.76 9.56
C ASP A 34 3.85 -20.53 10.02
N GLU A 35 5.03 -20.21 9.48
CA GLU A 35 6.32 -20.81 9.85
C GLU A 35 6.66 -20.54 11.33
N GLN A 36 6.44 -19.31 11.79
CA GLN A 36 6.61 -18.95 13.21
C GLN A 36 5.59 -19.66 14.12
N ALA A 37 4.39 -19.94 13.62
CA ALA A 37 3.37 -20.64 14.39
C ALA A 37 3.71 -22.14 14.52
N GLU A 38 4.23 -22.76 13.46
CA GLU A 38 4.65 -24.17 13.47
C GLU A 38 5.80 -24.41 14.45
N GLU A 39 6.80 -23.54 14.47
CA GLU A 39 7.94 -23.63 15.40
C GLU A 39 7.47 -23.63 16.86
N VAL A 40 6.61 -22.68 17.22
CA VAL A 40 6.07 -22.56 18.59
C VAL A 40 5.16 -23.73 18.95
N ILE A 41 4.36 -24.25 18.00
CA ILE A 41 3.50 -25.42 18.24
C ILE A 41 4.36 -26.67 18.47
N GLY A 42 5.43 -26.85 17.68
CA GLY A 42 6.37 -27.95 17.83
C GLY A 42 7.09 -27.95 19.18
N GLU A 43 7.44 -26.77 19.70
CA GLU A 43 8.04 -26.62 21.03
C GLU A 43 7.05 -26.90 22.17
N LEU A 44 5.83 -26.37 22.08
CA LEU A 44 4.84 -26.46 23.15
C LEU A 44 4.19 -27.84 23.26
N GLN A 45 4.02 -28.54 22.14
CA GLN A 45 3.36 -29.83 22.11
C GLN A 45 3.96 -30.73 21.01
N PRO A 46 5.08 -31.44 21.30
CA PRO A 46 5.79 -32.27 20.32
C PRO A 46 4.96 -33.43 19.74
N ASP A 47 3.90 -33.85 20.44
CA ASP A 47 2.97 -34.89 19.96
C ASP A 47 1.77 -34.32 19.16
N TYR A 48 1.75 -33.01 18.89
CA TYR A 48 0.66 -32.38 18.15
C TYR A 48 0.62 -32.85 16.69
N GLN A 49 -0.51 -33.43 16.29
CA GLN A 49 -0.77 -33.82 14.92
C GLN A 49 -1.63 -32.74 14.24
N PRO A 50 -1.18 -32.15 13.12
CA PRO A 50 -1.96 -31.17 12.38
C PRO A 50 -3.32 -31.75 11.97
N TRP A 51 -4.40 -31.09 12.39
CA TRP A 51 -5.78 -31.45 12.02
C TRP A 51 -6.14 -31.01 10.59
N PHE A 52 -5.27 -30.20 9.97
CA PHE A 52 -5.32 -29.78 8.59
C PHE A 52 -3.90 -29.85 8.02
N LYS A 53 -3.73 -30.50 6.87
CA LYS A 53 -2.46 -30.51 6.13
C LYS A 53 -2.64 -29.66 4.89
N SER A 54 -1.67 -28.81 4.59
CA SER A 54 -1.74 -27.97 3.40
C SER A 54 -1.87 -28.86 2.17
N VAL A 55 -2.94 -28.65 1.39
CA VAL A 55 -3.22 -29.44 0.18
C VAL A 55 -2.15 -29.21 -0.89
N TRP A 56 -1.47 -28.07 -0.81
CA TRP A 56 -0.35 -27.71 -1.66
C TRP A 56 0.67 -26.92 -0.84
N GLU A 57 1.90 -27.41 -0.82
CA GLU A 57 3.03 -26.76 -0.19
C GLU A 57 3.98 -26.30 -1.30
N PRO A 58 4.39 -25.01 -1.34
CA PRO A 58 5.33 -24.54 -2.34
C PRO A 58 6.64 -25.33 -2.22
N PRO A 59 7.22 -25.83 -3.33
CA PRO A 59 8.42 -26.65 -3.28
C PRO A 59 9.69 -25.90 -2.84
N SER A 60 9.61 -24.58 -2.58
CA SER A 60 10.69 -23.74 -2.08
C SER A 60 10.14 -22.46 -1.43
N GLY A 61 10.74 -22.01 -0.33
CA GLY A 61 10.42 -20.73 0.32
C GLY A 61 10.66 -19.49 -0.57
N GLU A 62 11.46 -19.64 -1.64
CA GLU A 62 11.60 -18.58 -2.66
C GLU A 62 10.29 -18.36 -3.42
N ILE A 63 9.54 -19.42 -3.71
CA ILE A 63 8.26 -19.34 -4.42
C ILE A 63 7.19 -18.72 -3.53
N GLU A 64 7.20 -19.05 -2.23
CA GLU A 64 6.34 -18.42 -1.24
C GLU A 64 6.57 -16.91 -1.19
N SER A 65 7.83 -16.49 -1.06
CA SER A 65 8.21 -15.07 -1.06
C SER A 65 7.79 -14.35 -2.36
N LEU A 66 7.89 -15.03 -3.51
CA LEU A 66 7.42 -14.50 -4.80
C LEU A 66 5.90 -14.31 -4.85
N LEU A 67 5.14 -15.24 -4.28
CA LEU A 67 3.67 -15.12 -4.20
C LEU A 67 3.26 -13.95 -3.29
N PHE A 68 3.92 -13.77 -2.15
CA PHE A 68 3.72 -12.60 -1.29
C PHE A 68 4.12 -11.29 -1.98
N ALA A 69 5.25 -11.26 -2.69
CA ALA A 69 5.68 -10.09 -3.45
C ALA A 69 4.68 -9.72 -4.56
N LEU A 70 4.11 -10.72 -5.24
CA LEU A 70 3.07 -10.51 -6.25
C LEU A 70 1.79 -9.93 -5.64
N GLN A 71 1.35 -10.47 -4.51
CA GLN A 71 0.19 -9.93 -3.78
C GLN A 71 0.42 -8.47 -3.35
N ALA A 72 1.61 -8.15 -2.83
CA ALA A 72 1.98 -6.79 -2.47
C ALA A 72 2.00 -5.86 -3.68
N ALA A 73 2.55 -6.30 -4.82
CA ALA A 73 2.59 -5.53 -6.06
C ALA A 73 1.19 -5.22 -6.60
N LEU A 74 0.28 -6.21 -6.59
CA LEU A 74 -1.11 -6.03 -7.00
C LEU A 74 -1.86 -5.08 -6.06
N GLY A 75 -1.68 -5.21 -4.74
CA GLY A 75 -2.27 -4.33 -3.74
C GLY A 75 -1.80 -2.88 -3.89
N ALA A 76 -0.49 -2.67 -4.05
CA ALA A 76 0.09 -1.35 -4.30
C ALA A 76 -0.39 -0.75 -5.62
N GLY A 77 -0.47 -1.56 -6.68
CA GLY A 77 -1.01 -1.15 -7.98
C GLY A 77 -2.47 -0.71 -7.91
N PHE A 78 -3.31 -1.46 -7.19
CA PHE A 78 -4.72 -1.14 -6.98
C PHE A 78 -4.90 0.19 -6.23
N ILE A 79 -4.19 0.38 -5.10
CA ILE A 79 -4.24 1.61 -4.31
C ILE A 79 -3.74 2.80 -5.15
N GLY A 80 -2.63 2.62 -5.87
CA GLY A 80 -2.07 3.63 -6.77
C GLY A 80 -3.05 4.05 -7.86
N TYR A 81 -3.69 3.07 -8.52
CA TYR A 81 -4.72 3.33 -9.52
C TYR A 81 -5.91 4.09 -8.94
N PHE A 82 -6.41 3.69 -7.77
CA PHE A 82 -7.55 4.36 -7.13
C PHE A 82 -7.25 5.82 -6.79
N ILE A 83 -6.09 6.10 -6.19
CA ILE A 83 -5.64 7.46 -5.88
C ILE A 83 -5.47 8.28 -7.17
N GLY A 84 -4.85 7.69 -8.20
CA GLY A 84 -4.63 8.34 -9.49
C GLY A 84 -5.93 8.68 -10.21
N PHE A 85 -6.86 7.73 -10.27
CA PHE A 85 -8.19 7.91 -10.87
C PHE A 85 -8.98 9.04 -10.18
N TYR A 86 -8.96 9.06 -8.85
CA TYR A 86 -9.68 10.07 -8.08
C TYR A 86 -9.01 11.47 -8.17
N ARG A 87 -7.68 11.53 -8.30
CA ARG A 87 -6.95 12.77 -8.59
C ARG A 87 -7.34 13.33 -9.97
N GLY A 88 -7.32 12.49 -11.01
CA GLY A 88 -7.61 12.90 -12.38
C GLY A 88 -9.05 13.43 -12.58
N ARG A 89 -10.03 12.89 -11.84
CA ARG A 89 -11.40 13.42 -11.85
C ARG A 89 -11.53 14.84 -11.28
N ARG A 90 -10.69 15.22 -10.31
CA ARG A 90 -10.75 16.56 -9.69
C ARG A 90 -10.16 17.65 -10.58
N GLU A 91 -9.16 17.32 -11.41
CA GLU A 91 -8.54 18.26 -12.37
C GLU A 91 -9.45 18.60 -13.56
N GLN A 92 -10.35 17.70 -13.94
CA GLN A 92 -11.31 17.96 -15.03
C GLN A 92 -12.40 18.98 -14.62
N GLY A 93 -12.75 19.06 -13.34
CA GLY A 93 -13.74 20.01 -12.82
C GLY A 93 -13.24 21.45 -12.76
N THR A 94 -11.98 21.67 -12.35
CA THR A 94 -11.38 23.00 -12.22
C THR A 94 -11.09 23.69 -13.56
N GLY A 95 -10.84 22.91 -14.62
CA GLY A 95 -10.63 23.45 -15.97
C GLY A 95 -11.91 24.02 -16.62
N GLN A 96 -13.09 23.49 -16.29
CA GLN A 96 -14.37 23.99 -16.82
C GLN A 96 -14.83 25.28 -16.14
N GLU A 97 -14.58 25.45 -14.84
CA GLU A 97 -14.96 26.66 -14.10
C GLU A 97 -14.17 27.89 -14.56
N SER A 98 -12.86 27.73 -14.79
CA SER A 98 -12.00 28.81 -15.26
C SER A 98 -12.39 29.29 -16.68
N ARG A 99 -12.71 28.36 -17.60
CA ARG A 99 -13.19 28.68 -18.95
C ARG A 99 -14.59 29.30 -18.95
N ARG A 100 -15.47 28.90 -18.03
CA ARG A 100 -16.83 29.44 -17.93
C ARG A 100 -16.83 30.87 -17.37
N GLY A 101 -15.88 31.21 -16.49
CA GLY A 101 -15.67 32.58 -16.03
C GLY A 101 -15.20 33.53 -17.14
N THR A 102 -14.24 33.09 -17.97
CA THR A 102 -13.68 33.93 -19.05
C THR A 102 -14.68 34.21 -20.18
N ILE A 103 -15.58 33.26 -20.49
CA ILE A 103 -16.62 33.47 -21.51
C ILE A 103 -17.65 34.48 -21.01
N LYS A 104 -18.09 34.35 -19.76
CA LYS A 104 -19.11 35.24 -19.16
C LYS A 104 -18.62 36.69 -19.05
N GLU A 105 -17.34 36.90 -18.76
CA GLU A 105 -16.73 38.22 -18.66
C GLU A 105 -16.52 38.88 -20.02
N ARG A 106 -16.21 38.10 -21.05
CA ARG A 106 -16.16 38.58 -22.44
C ARG A 106 -17.54 38.99 -22.97
N ASP A 107 -18.57 38.21 -22.67
CA ASP A 107 -19.94 38.51 -23.11
C ASP A 107 -20.49 39.78 -22.41
N ALA A 108 -20.09 40.04 -21.16
CA ALA A 108 -20.47 41.24 -20.43
C ALA A 108 -19.84 42.53 -20.99
N VAL A 109 -18.60 42.46 -21.51
CA VAL A 109 -17.88 43.62 -22.08
C VAL A 109 -18.40 44.01 -23.47
N VAL A 110 -19.05 43.11 -24.19
CA VAL A 110 -19.59 43.36 -25.55
C VAL A 110 -20.98 44.02 -25.50
N GLN A 111 -21.63 44.04 -24.33
CA GLN A 111 -23.00 44.54 -24.16
C GLN A 111 -23.11 46.00 -23.68
N ASP A 112 -21.97 46.69 -23.47
CA ASP A 112 -21.85 48.09 -23.04
C ASP A 112 -21.21 48.93 -24.17
#